data_AF-A0A149QVA1-F1
#
_entry.id   AF-A0A149QVA1-F1
#
_cell.length_a   1.000
_cell.length_b   1.000
_cell.length_c   1.000
_cell.angle_alpha   90.00
_cell.angle_beta   90.00
_cell.angle_gamma   90.00
#
_symmetry.space_group_name_H-M   'P 1'
#
loop_
_entity.id
_entity.type
_entity.pdbx_description
1 polymer ?
#
loop_
_entity_poly.entity_id
_entity_poly.type
_entity_poly.pdbx_seq_one_letter_code
_entity_poly.pdbx_strand_id
1 'polypeptide(L)'
;MAARVGFLAAAVVFGLSGCGKSHDRGALWKVVHGRCAPDAAHKPCTVYDEKDGYALLKDKTGRGQYLVIPTQKVPGVEDPVLLKPETPNYFAEAWAERGHVAQSYGFEIPDAHLSMAINSRPGRTQDQLHIHLDCLTAYARAELDKNMITETWSLVSLYGHPYRARIVPSLDPSPFRVIAADDMSIHTLVITPAKHGGFILLDDMAHVFDHGSGEELQDHECHLDDPHHKTMIMDGMDMGEHPNGMM
;
A
#
# COMPACT_ATOMS: atom_id res chain seq x y z
N MET A 1 3.16 -50.52 -55.50
CA MET A 1 3.64 -50.25 -54.12
C MET A 1 5.04 -49.67 -54.26
N ALA A 2 5.42 -48.47 -53.81
CA ALA A 2 4.81 -47.49 -52.93
C ALA A 2 5.31 -46.08 -53.35
N ALA A 3 4.47 -45.06 -53.20
CA ALA A 3 4.81 -43.66 -53.43
C ALA A 3 5.67 -43.13 -52.28
N ARG A 4 6.74 -42.38 -52.59
CA ARG A 4 7.50 -41.60 -51.60
C ARG A 4 7.22 -40.12 -51.82
N VAL A 5 6.35 -39.56 -51.00
CA VAL A 5 6.17 -38.12 -50.83
C VAL A 5 6.91 -37.76 -49.54
N GLY A 6 8.04 -37.07 -49.65
CA GLY A 6 8.77 -36.50 -48.52
C GLY A 6 8.45 -35.01 -48.42
N PHE A 7 7.65 -34.63 -47.43
CA PHE A 7 7.31 -33.24 -47.11
C PHE A 7 8.53 -32.52 -46.49
N LEU A 8 8.88 -31.36 -47.06
CA LEU A 8 9.74 -30.36 -46.42
C LEU A 8 8.90 -29.56 -45.41
N ALA A 9 9.13 -29.77 -44.12
CA ALA A 9 8.55 -28.93 -43.07
C ALA A 9 9.47 -27.72 -42.81
N ALA A 10 9.05 -26.54 -43.28
CA ALA A 10 9.68 -25.27 -42.91
C ALA A 10 9.12 -24.83 -41.55
N ALA A 11 9.93 -24.90 -40.49
CA ALA A 11 9.59 -24.35 -39.19
C ALA A 11 9.81 -22.83 -39.21
N VAL A 12 8.73 -22.05 -39.28
CA VAL A 12 8.78 -20.61 -39.07
C VAL A 12 8.62 -20.36 -37.57
N VAL A 13 9.73 -20.02 -36.91
CA VAL A 13 9.71 -19.56 -35.52
C VAL A 13 9.38 -18.07 -35.54
N PHE A 14 8.11 -17.73 -35.31
CA PHE A 14 7.72 -16.36 -34.98
C PHE A 14 8.07 -16.11 -33.51
N GLY A 15 9.24 -15.52 -33.27
CA GLY A 15 9.57 -14.92 -31.99
C GLY A 15 8.72 -13.67 -31.77
N LEU A 16 7.65 -13.80 -30.99
CA LEU A 16 6.91 -12.65 -30.48
C LEU A 16 7.72 -12.05 -29.32
N SER A 17 8.64 -11.15 -29.64
CA SER A 17 9.17 -10.21 -28.65
C SER A 17 8.07 -9.19 -28.32
N GLY A 18 7.26 -9.50 -27.31
CA GLY A 18 6.35 -8.54 -26.71
C GLY A 18 7.17 -7.44 -26.03
N CYS A 19 7.29 -6.27 -26.65
CA CYS A 19 7.63 -5.04 -25.94
C CYS A 19 6.45 -4.67 -25.04
N GLY A 20 6.48 -5.12 -23.78
CA GLY A 20 5.64 -4.54 -22.73
C GLY A 20 5.95 -3.06 -22.62
N LYS A 21 4.93 -2.20 -22.70
CA LYS A 21 5.10 -0.77 -22.40
C LYS A 21 5.48 -0.68 -20.93
N SER A 22 6.74 -0.34 -20.66
CA SER A 22 7.19 -0.03 -19.30
C SER A 22 6.29 1.08 -18.75
N HIS A 23 5.51 0.76 -17.71
CA HIS A 23 4.75 1.77 -16.99
C HIS A 23 5.71 2.78 -16.39
N ASP A 24 5.39 4.08 -16.52
CA ASP A 24 6.22 5.15 -15.96
C ASP A 24 6.22 5.06 -14.43
N ARG A 25 7.25 4.41 -13.88
CA ARG A 25 7.43 4.25 -12.43
C ARG A 25 7.70 5.59 -11.73
N GLY A 26 7.97 6.67 -12.46
CA GLY A 26 8.20 8.01 -11.92
C GLY A 26 7.01 8.96 -12.00
N ALA A 27 5.80 8.47 -12.29
CA ALA A 27 4.65 9.33 -12.54
C ALA A 27 4.25 10.16 -11.30
N LEU A 28 4.24 9.55 -10.10
CA LEU A 28 3.93 10.28 -8.86
C LEU A 28 4.91 11.43 -8.57
N TRP A 29 6.22 11.20 -8.78
CA TRP A 29 7.23 12.26 -8.67
C TRP A 29 6.95 13.41 -9.66
N LYS A 30 6.63 13.08 -10.91
CA LYS A 30 6.29 14.09 -11.93
C LYS A 30 5.04 14.90 -11.57
N VAL A 31 4.06 14.29 -10.90
CA VAL A 31 2.87 15.00 -10.41
C VAL A 31 3.23 15.96 -9.29
N VAL A 32 3.87 15.48 -8.22
CA VAL A 32 4.19 16.31 -7.05
C VAL A 32 5.16 17.43 -7.42
N HIS A 33 6.30 17.09 -8.02
CA HIS A 33 7.34 18.07 -8.32
C HIS A 33 7.04 18.91 -9.58
N GLY A 34 6.49 18.28 -10.62
CA GLY A 34 6.27 18.94 -11.92
C GLY A 34 4.94 19.66 -12.05
N ARG A 35 3.97 19.41 -11.15
CA ARG A 35 2.64 20.02 -11.21
C ARG A 35 2.24 20.68 -9.89
N CYS A 36 2.23 19.95 -8.78
CA CYS A 36 1.80 20.52 -7.50
C CYS A 36 2.73 21.65 -7.04
N ALA A 37 4.04 21.43 -7.06
CA ALA A 37 5.00 22.44 -6.61
C ALA A 37 4.94 23.78 -7.40
N PRO A 38 4.94 23.81 -8.75
CA PRO A 38 4.92 25.07 -9.50
C PRO A 38 3.53 25.71 -9.63
N ASP A 39 2.44 24.98 -9.36
CA ASP A 39 1.08 25.53 -9.44
C ASP A 39 0.77 26.42 -8.23
N ALA A 40 0.24 27.63 -8.47
CA ALA A 40 -0.04 28.60 -7.41
C ALA A 40 -1.13 28.13 -6.43
N ALA A 41 -2.00 27.21 -6.84
CA ALA A 41 -3.01 26.57 -5.99
C ALA A 41 -2.63 25.11 -5.65
N HIS A 42 -1.38 24.73 -5.96
CA HIS A 42 -0.80 23.40 -5.80
C HIS A 42 -1.57 22.23 -6.41
N LYS A 43 -2.38 22.49 -7.45
CA LYS A 43 -3.13 21.44 -8.15
C LYS A 43 -2.20 20.54 -8.99
N PRO A 44 -2.47 19.22 -9.05
CA PRO A 44 -3.67 18.53 -8.59
C PRO A 44 -3.66 18.07 -7.12
N CYS A 45 -2.63 18.40 -6.34
CA CYS A 45 -2.58 18.02 -4.94
C CYS A 45 -3.71 18.72 -4.15
N THR A 46 -4.23 18.02 -3.15
CA THR A 46 -5.19 18.58 -2.19
C THR A 46 -4.47 19.43 -1.16
N VAL A 47 -3.31 18.95 -0.70
CA VAL A 47 -2.36 19.68 0.15
C VAL A 47 -0.98 19.59 -0.47
N TYR A 48 -0.20 20.67 -0.40
CA TYR A 48 1.21 20.67 -0.68
C TYR A 48 1.88 21.51 0.40
N ASP A 49 2.63 20.86 1.29
CA ASP A 49 3.35 21.50 2.37
C ASP A 49 4.86 21.31 2.15
N GLU A 50 5.52 22.35 1.66
CA GLU A 50 6.96 22.32 1.46
C GLU A 50 7.73 22.29 2.77
N LYS A 51 7.19 22.90 3.83
CA LYS A 51 7.85 23.04 5.13
C LYS A 51 7.86 21.72 5.87
N ASP A 52 6.72 21.03 5.90
CA ASP A 52 6.58 19.71 6.53
C ASP A 52 6.93 18.57 5.54
N GLY A 53 7.22 18.93 4.27
CA GLY A 53 7.94 18.09 3.32
C GLY A 53 7.10 17.03 2.61
N TYR A 54 5.79 17.23 2.51
CA TYR A 54 4.87 16.27 1.89
C TYR A 54 3.80 16.94 1.02
N ALA A 55 3.17 16.15 0.17
CA ALA A 55 1.97 16.49 -0.56
C ALA A 55 0.90 15.42 -0.34
N LEU A 56 -0.35 15.85 -0.21
CA LEU A 56 -1.53 14.98 -0.18
C LEU A 56 -2.16 15.00 -1.57
N LEU A 57 -2.15 13.85 -2.26
CA LEU A 57 -2.71 13.68 -3.59
C LEU A 57 -3.94 12.77 -3.51
N LYS A 58 -5.07 13.18 -4.09
CA LYS A 58 -6.22 12.27 -4.24
C LYS A 58 -5.85 11.18 -5.25
N ASP A 59 -5.96 9.91 -4.87
CA ASP A 59 -5.70 8.80 -5.80
C ASP A 59 -6.80 8.74 -6.87
N LYS A 60 -6.46 8.18 -8.04
CA LYS A 60 -7.43 7.88 -9.10
C LYS A 60 -8.32 6.68 -8.73
N THR A 61 -7.81 5.79 -7.88
CA THR A 61 -8.48 4.62 -7.32
C THR A 61 -9.26 5.05 -6.08
N GLY A 62 -10.42 4.44 -5.89
CA GLY A 62 -11.26 4.67 -4.72
C GLY A 62 -11.89 6.06 -4.64
N ARG A 63 -13.00 6.14 -3.93
CA ARG A 63 -13.65 7.44 -3.70
C ARG A 63 -12.89 8.26 -2.66
N GLY A 64 -12.34 7.63 -1.63
CA GLY A 64 -11.67 8.32 -0.52
C GLY A 64 -10.18 8.06 -0.36
N GLN A 65 -9.55 7.28 -1.23
CA GLN A 65 -8.11 7.03 -1.13
C GLN A 65 -7.29 8.29 -1.43
N TYR A 66 -6.37 8.60 -0.52
CA TYR A 66 -5.33 9.63 -0.69
C TYR A 66 -3.94 9.03 -0.58
N LEU A 67 -2.99 9.68 -1.23
CA LEU A 67 -1.57 9.37 -1.13
C LEU A 67 -0.84 10.51 -0.43
N VAL A 68 -0.09 10.19 0.63
CA VAL A 68 0.95 11.08 1.16
C VAL A 68 2.26 10.79 0.47
N ILE A 69 2.81 11.81 -0.19
CA ILE A 69 3.98 11.69 -1.06
C ILE A 69 5.00 12.76 -0.64
N PRO A 70 6.29 12.42 -0.44
CA PRO A 70 7.31 13.42 -0.13
C PRO A 70 7.46 14.47 -1.23
N THR A 71 7.76 15.71 -0.85
CA THR A 71 8.16 16.77 -1.80
C THR A 71 9.58 16.59 -2.34
N GLN A 72 10.35 15.71 -1.72
CA GLN A 72 11.67 15.28 -2.16
C GLN A 72 11.63 13.91 -2.84
N LYS A 73 12.65 13.60 -3.63
CA LYS A 73 12.73 12.31 -4.32
C LYS A 73 13.16 11.22 -3.34
N VAL A 74 12.21 10.40 -2.92
CA VAL A 74 12.40 9.22 -2.08
C VAL A 74 11.79 8.05 -2.84
N PRO A 75 12.54 7.03 -3.27
CA PRO A 75 12.04 5.97 -4.15
C PRO A 75 11.01 5.05 -3.49
N GLY A 76 11.10 4.83 -2.18
CA GLY A 76 10.23 3.90 -1.47
C GLY A 76 10.76 3.56 -0.07
N VAL A 77 10.16 2.54 0.55
CA VAL A 77 10.51 2.04 1.89
C VAL A 77 11.98 1.65 2.04
N GLU A 78 12.66 1.30 0.95
CA GLU A 78 14.07 0.94 0.93
C GLU A 78 15.04 2.11 1.15
N ASP A 79 14.58 3.36 1.06
CA ASP A 79 15.49 4.49 1.13
C ASP A 79 16.01 4.69 2.57
N PRO A 80 17.33 4.63 2.81
CA PRO A 80 17.90 4.79 4.14
C PRO A 80 17.63 6.17 4.76
N VAL A 81 17.21 7.17 3.98
CA VAL A 81 16.76 8.46 4.50
C VAL A 81 15.61 8.29 5.49
N LEU A 82 14.72 7.31 5.32
CA LEU A 82 13.56 7.08 6.19
C LEU A 82 13.94 6.68 7.62
N LEU A 83 15.17 6.21 7.84
CA LEU A 83 15.68 5.81 9.14
C LEU A 83 16.33 6.98 9.91
N LYS A 84 16.50 8.13 9.25
CA LYS A 84 17.13 9.31 9.85
C LYS A 84 16.12 10.11 10.68
N PRO A 85 16.50 10.62 11.86
CA PRO A 85 15.59 11.35 12.74
C PRO A 85 15.11 12.70 12.17
N GLU A 86 15.85 13.30 11.24
CA GLU A 86 15.50 14.56 10.57
C GLU A 86 14.50 14.38 9.42
N THR A 87 14.23 13.15 9.00
CA THR A 87 13.29 12.89 7.90
C THR A 87 11.86 13.12 8.37
N PRO A 88 11.02 13.83 7.59
CA PRO A 88 9.62 14.04 7.94
C PRO A 88 8.91 12.72 8.24
N ASN A 89 8.04 12.74 9.24
CA ASN A 89 7.31 11.55 9.64
C ASN A 89 6.06 11.38 8.78
N TYR A 90 6.23 10.85 7.58
CA TYR A 90 5.16 10.74 6.59
C TYR A 90 3.91 9.98 7.07
N PHE A 91 4.05 9.04 8.00
CA PHE A 91 2.89 8.39 8.63
C PHE A 91 2.14 9.33 9.58
N ALA A 92 2.85 10.17 10.33
CA ALA A 92 2.20 11.20 11.14
C ALA A 92 1.45 12.22 10.27
N GLU A 93 2.05 12.63 9.15
CA GLU A 93 1.39 13.52 8.18
C GLU A 93 0.14 12.84 7.58
N ALA A 94 0.23 11.58 7.15
CA ALA A 94 -0.93 10.83 6.67
C ALA A 94 -2.04 10.73 7.71
N TRP A 95 -1.70 10.52 8.99
CA TRP A 95 -2.70 10.48 10.04
C TRP A 95 -3.36 11.85 10.31
N ALA A 96 -2.61 12.94 10.19
CA ALA A 96 -3.14 14.30 10.33
C ALA A 96 -4.18 14.60 9.24
N GLU A 97 -3.96 14.11 8.02
CA GLU A 97 -4.79 14.35 6.84
C GLU A 97 -6.01 13.41 6.71
N ARG A 98 -6.19 12.46 7.63
CA ARG A 98 -7.23 11.41 7.57
C ARG A 98 -8.68 11.92 7.39
N GLY A 99 -8.97 13.15 7.82
CA GLY A 99 -10.28 13.77 7.64
C GLY A 99 -10.70 13.90 6.16
N HIS A 100 -9.74 13.95 5.24
CA HIS A 100 -10.01 14.00 3.80
C HIS A 100 -10.67 12.72 3.26
N VAL A 101 -10.41 11.57 3.88
CA VAL A 101 -11.04 10.29 3.51
C VAL A 101 -12.55 10.37 3.72
N ALA A 102 -12.98 10.70 4.95
CA ALA A 102 -14.39 10.84 5.31
C ALA A 102 -15.09 11.93 4.48
N GLN A 103 -14.42 13.07 4.25
CA GLN A 103 -14.95 14.13 3.40
C GLN A 103 -15.23 13.66 1.98
N SER A 104 -14.36 12.81 1.42
CA SER A 104 -14.51 12.31 0.05
C SER A 104 -15.59 11.24 -0.08
N TYR A 105 -15.80 10.42 0.95
CA TYR A 105 -16.91 9.47 0.98
C TYR A 105 -18.27 10.13 1.28
N GLY A 106 -18.26 11.29 1.95
CA GLY A 106 -19.46 12.06 2.27
C GLY A 106 -20.21 11.57 3.51
N PHE A 107 -19.58 10.75 4.34
CA PHE A 107 -20.10 10.28 5.62
C PHE A 107 -18.99 10.17 6.66
N GLU A 108 -19.36 10.17 7.95
CA GLU A 108 -18.39 10.02 9.04
C GLU A 108 -17.81 8.61 9.06
N ILE A 109 -16.48 8.52 9.08
CA ILE A 109 -15.75 7.26 9.22
C ILE A 109 -15.02 7.31 10.56
N PRO A 110 -15.33 6.40 11.51
CA PRO A 110 -14.60 6.37 12.77
C PRO A 110 -13.12 6.02 12.52
N ASP A 111 -12.23 6.68 13.24
CA ASP A 111 -10.77 6.49 13.14
C ASP A 111 -10.36 4.99 13.17
N ALA A 112 -11.05 4.16 13.95
CA ALA A 112 -10.80 2.72 14.07
C ALA A 112 -10.94 1.92 12.76
N HIS A 113 -11.59 2.51 11.74
CA HIS A 113 -11.76 1.93 10.41
C HIS A 113 -10.83 2.56 9.37
N LEU A 114 -9.88 3.40 9.77
CA LEU A 114 -8.89 3.98 8.86
C LEU A 114 -7.56 3.25 8.97
N SER A 115 -6.80 3.30 7.89
CA SER A 115 -5.47 2.72 7.80
C SER A 115 -4.54 3.54 6.93
N MET A 116 -3.24 3.39 7.20
CA MET A 116 -2.16 3.90 6.39
C MET A 116 -1.31 2.72 5.95
N ALA A 117 -1.10 2.55 4.66
CA ALA A 117 -0.33 1.44 4.11
C ALA A 117 0.80 1.93 3.21
N ILE A 118 1.95 1.28 3.26
CA ILE A 118 3.01 1.46 2.27
C ILE A 118 3.49 0.10 1.80
N ASN A 119 3.48 -0.09 0.48
CA ASN A 119 3.87 -1.32 -0.16
C ASN A 119 5.41 -1.43 -0.26
N SER A 120 5.89 -2.66 -0.25
CA SER A 120 7.30 -2.97 -0.48
C SER A 120 7.73 -2.61 -1.91
N ARG A 121 9.02 -2.80 -2.22
CA ARG A 121 9.54 -2.59 -3.58
C ARG A 121 8.92 -3.51 -4.65
N PRO A 122 8.81 -4.83 -4.44
CA PRO A 122 8.09 -5.70 -5.38
C PRO A 122 6.56 -5.44 -5.38
N GLY A 123 6.00 -4.93 -4.29
CA GLY A 123 4.56 -4.69 -4.13
C GLY A 123 4.03 -3.41 -4.77
N ARG A 124 4.86 -2.65 -5.50
CA ARG A 124 4.47 -1.33 -6.03
C ARG A 124 4.87 -1.09 -7.48
N THR A 125 4.11 -0.19 -8.12
CA THR A 125 4.31 0.22 -9.52
C THR A 125 4.96 1.60 -9.67
N GLN A 126 5.13 2.36 -8.59
CA GLN A 126 5.72 3.69 -8.58
C GLN A 126 6.97 3.72 -7.68
N ASP A 127 8.06 4.28 -8.18
CA ASP A 127 9.34 4.50 -7.49
C ASP A 127 9.44 5.94 -6.97
N GLN A 128 8.39 6.32 -6.25
CA GLN A 128 8.33 7.49 -5.39
C GLN A 128 7.53 7.05 -4.17
N LEU A 129 8.03 7.27 -2.95
CA LEU A 129 7.36 6.93 -1.70
C LEU A 129 5.95 7.48 -1.70
N HIS A 130 4.97 6.63 -1.41
CA HIS A 130 3.58 7.01 -1.26
C HIS A 130 2.95 6.14 -0.18
N ILE A 131 2.33 6.78 0.81
CA ILE A 131 1.54 6.11 1.84
C ILE A 131 0.07 6.24 1.43
N HIS A 132 -0.59 5.09 1.29
CA HIS A 132 -2.01 4.99 0.98
C HIS A 132 -2.81 5.22 2.26
N LEU A 133 -3.68 6.21 2.26
CA LEU A 133 -4.56 6.57 3.37
C LEU A 133 -6.01 6.32 2.94
N ASP A 134 -6.65 5.32 3.54
CA ASP A 134 -8.02 4.92 3.22
C ASP A 134 -8.62 4.04 4.34
N CYS A 135 -9.84 3.55 4.12
CA CYS A 135 -10.51 2.63 5.01
C CYS A 135 -9.79 1.27 5.10
N LEU A 136 -9.70 0.73 6.31
CA LEU A 136 -9.31 -0.65 6.57
C LEU A 136 -10.48 -1.57 6.23
N THR A 137 -10.20 -2.74 5.65
CA THR A 137 -11.23 -3.76 5.41
C THR A 137 -11.87 -4.21 6.73
N ALA A 138 -13.18 -4.49 6.69
CA ALA A 138 -13.91 -5.03 7.84
C ALA A 138 -13.33 -6.39 8.32
N TYR A 139 -12.82 -7.19 7.38
CA TYR A 139 -12.10 -8.44 7.68
C TYR A 139 -10.85 -8.17 8.52
N ALA A 140 -9.93 -7.31 8.05
CA ALA A 140 -8.69 -7.04 8.76
C ALA A 140 -8.98 -6.45 10.15
N ARG A 141 -9.94 -5.53 10.26
CA ARG A 141 -10.38 -5.00 11.56
C ARG A 141 -10.83 -6.11 12.51
N ALA A 142 -11.68 -7.02 12.04
CA ALA A 142 -12.22 -8.11 12.85
C ALA A 142 -11.13 -9.11 13.26
N GLU A 143 -10.20 -9.47 12.38
CA GLU A 143 -9.08 -10.35 12.71
C GLU A 143 -8.13 -9.71 13.72
N LEU A 144 -7.78 -8.44 13.55
CA LEU A 144 -6.95 -7.72 14.51
C LEU A 144 -7.60 -7.66 15.91
N ASP A 145 -8.92 -7.50 15.98
CA ASP A 145 -9.67 -7.45 17.24
C ASP A 145 -9.77 -8.80 17.96
N LYS A 146 -9.61 -9.92 17.25
CA LYS A 146 -9.57 -11.27 17.83
C LYS A 146 -8.21 -11.61 18.44
N ASN A 147 -7.16 -10.93 18.01
CA ASN A 147 -5.79 -11.23 18.42
C ASN A 147 -5.36 -10.41 19.63
N MET A 148 -4.61 -11.03 20.56
CA MET A 148 -4.01 -10.33 21.70
C MET A 148 -2.71 -9.64 21.27
N ILE A 149 -2.83 -8.52 20.58
CA ILE A 149 -1.68 -7.71 20.15
C ILE A 149 -1.25 -6.84 21.33
N THR A 150 0.06 -6.85 21.62
CA THR A 150 0.68 -6.08 22.71
C THR A 150 1.80 -5.21 22.15
N GLU A 151 2.53 -4.49 22.99
CA GLU A 151 3.73 -3.75 22.57
C GLU A 151 4.89 -4.65 22.09
N THR A 152 4.79 -5.98 22.34
CA THR A 152 5.72 -6.98 21.82
C THR A 152 5.22 -7.53 20.49
N TRP A 153 6.15 -7.77 19.56
CA TRP A 153 5.85 -8.42 18.28
C TRP A 153 5.17 -9.77 18.46
N SER A 154 4.09 -9.96 17.72
CA SER A 154 3.31 -11.20 17.64
C SER A 154 2.94 -11.45 16.18
N LEU A 155 2.58 -12.69 15.82
CA LEU A 155 2.13 -12.99 14.46
C LEU A 155 0.60 -12.96 14.39
N VAL A 156 0.08 -12.37 13.32
CA VAL A 156 -1.33 -12.41 12.94
C VAL A 156 -1.44 -12.85 11.48
N SER A 157 -2.52 -13.55 11.12
CA SER A 157 -2.79 -13.91 9.73
C SER A 157 -3.88 -13.04 9.17
N LEU A 158 -3.60 -12.35 8.06
CA LEU A 158 -4.56 -11.50 7.35
C LEU A 158 -4.56 -11.97 5.89
N TYR A 159 -5.73 -12.36 5.37
CA TYR A 159 -5.88 -12.95 4.04
C TYR A 159 -4.92 -14.12 3.73
N GLY A 160 -4.50 -14.87 4.76
CA GLY A 160 -3.54 -15.96 4.62
C GLY A 160 -2.07 -15.54 4.66
N HIS A 161 -1.78 -14.24 4.65
CA HIS A 161 -0.44 -13.67 4.75
C HIS A 161 -0.01 -13.50 6.22
N PRO A 162 1.24 -13.82 6.58
CA PRO A 162 1.74 -13.66 7.93
C PRO A 162 2.25 -12.24 8.19
N TYR A 163 1.54 -11.50 9.03
CA TYR A 163 1.99 -10.18 9.49
C TYR A 163 2.58 -10.25 10.89
N ARG A 164 3.68 -9.55 11.13
CA ARG A 164 4.12 -9.18 12.48
C ARG A 164 3.28 -8.00 12.95
N ALA A 165 2.72 -8.07 14.14
CA ALA A 165 1.90 -7.04 14.74
C ALA A 165 2.42 -6.65 16.13
N ARG A 166 2.46 -5.34 16.40
CA ARG A 166 2.65 -4.79 17.75
C ARG A 166 1.86 -3.50 17.93
N ILE A 167 1.58 -3.14 19.18
CA ILE A 167 1.10 -1.82 19.55
C ILE A 167 2.28 -0.85 19.64
N VAL A 168 2.10 0.35 19.11
CA VAL A 168 2.95 1.52 19.33
C VAL A 168 2.10 2.64 19.94
N PRO A 169 2.58 3.34 21.00
CA PRO A 169 1.78 4.33 21.71
C PRO A 169 1.53 5.61 20.88
N SER A 170 2.41 5.89 19.91
CA SER A 170 2.32 7.01 18.99
C SER A 170 3.01 6.65 17.67
N LEU A 171 2.94 7.56 16.69
CA LEU A 171 3.72 7.46 15.45
C LEU A 171 5.13 8.06 15.59
N ASP A 172 5.57 8.44 16.79
CA ASP A 172 6.91 8.96 17.07
C ASP A 172 7.67 8.00 18.01
N PRO A 173 8.76 7.35 17.55
CA PRO A 173 9.43 7.53 16.26
C PRO A 173 8.62 7.01 15.08
N SER A 174 8.94 7.48 13.86
CA SER A 174 8.27 7.05 12.63
C SER A 174 8.21 5.51 12.53
N PRO A 175 7.14 4.92 11.98
CA PRO A 175 7.04 3.48 11.80
C PRO A 175 8.24 2.85 11.07
N PHE A 176 8.83 3.55 10.09
CA PHE A 176 10.08 3.10 9.44
C PHE A 176 11.23 2.90 10.43
N ARG A 177 11.38 3.82 11.40
CA ARG A 177 12.39 3.74 12.47
C ARG A 177 12.05 2.71 13.54
N VAL A 178 10.78 2.34 13.69
CA VAL A 178 10.36 1.23 14.56
C VAL A 178 10.73 -0.12 13.94
N ILE A 179 10.60 -0.27 12.62
CA ILE A 179 10.99 -1.50 11.90
C ILE A 179 12.52 -1.59 11.77
N ALA A 180 13.16 -0.58 11.17
CA ALA A 180 14.61 -0.44 11.02
C ALA A 180 15.37 -1.75 10.68
N ALA A 181 14.88 -2.51 9.70
CA ALA A 181 15.50 -3.75 9.25
C ALA A 181 16.71 -3.51 8.35
N ASP A 182 17.58 -4.52 8.22
CA ASP A 182 18.76 -4.47 7.35
C ASP A 182 18.41 -4.28 5.87
N ASP A 183 17.34 -4.95 5.42
CA ASP A 183 16.78 -4.78 4.07
C ASP A 183 15.33 -4.33 4.15
N MET A 184 15.13 -3.01 4.25
CA MET A 184 13.79 -2.43 4.23
C MET A 184 13.03 -2.64 2.90
N SER A 185 13.70 -3.05 1.82
CA SER A 185 13.08 -3.07 0.48
C SER A 185 11.98 -4.11 0.30
N ILE A 186 12.00 -5.16 1.13
CA ILE A 186 10.99 -6.22 1.14
C ILE A 186 9.88 -5.97 2.17
N HIS A 187 10.01 -4.96 3.03
CA HIS A 187 9.02 -4.70 4.07
C HIS A 187 7.82 -3.92 3.52
N THR A 188 6.63 -4.30 3.98
CA THR A 188 5.39 -3.54 3.82
C THR A 188 4.85 -3.20 5.20
N LEU A 189 4.41 -1.95 5.40
CA LEU A 189 3.93 -1.49 6.69
C LEU A 189 2.46 -1.09 6.57
N VAL A 190 1.63 -1.55 7.51
CA VAL A 190 0.25 -1.10 7.65
C VAL A 190 0.01 -0.63 9.08
N ILE A 191 -0.55 0.56 9.23
CA ILE A 191 -0.80 1.20 10.50
C ILE A 191 -2.30 1.47 10.62
N THR A 192 -2.90 1.08 11.72
CA THR A 192 -4.32 1.38 12.04
C THR A 192 -4.48 1.64 13.54
N PRO A 193 -5.48 2.42 13.99
CA PRO A 193 -5.68 2.65 15.42
C PRO A 193 -5.89 1.36 16.21
N ALA A 194 -5.31 1.34 17.41
CA ALA A 194 -5.54 0.29 18.39
C ALA A 194 -6.76 0.62 19.26
N LYS A 195 -7.51 -0.41 19.68
CA LYS A 195 -8.76 -0.27 20.46
C LYS A 195 -8.60 0.50 21.77
N HIS A 196 -7.43 0.42 22.39
CA HIS A 196 -7.14 0.99 23.71
C HIS A 196 -6.16 2.18 23.66
N GLY A 197 -6.02 2.81 22.49
CA GLY A 197 -5.12 3.94 22.27
C GLY A 197 -3.81 3.52 21.59
N GLY A 198 -3.15 4.49 20.95
CA GLY A 198 -2.01 4.23 20.06
C GLY A 198 -2.45 3.57 18.75
N PHE A 199 -1.52 2.85 18.13
CA PHE A 199 -1.68 2.22 16.83
C PHE A 199 -1.21 0.78 16.85
N ILE A 200 -1.84 -0.06 16.02
CA ILE A 200 -1.29 -1.34 15.60
C ILE A 200 -0.36 -1.06 14.42
N LEU A 201 0.90 -1.42 14.58
CA LEU A 201 1.89 -1.48 13.50
C LEU A 201 1.96 -2.92 13.00
N LEU A 202 1.60 -3.11 11.75
CA LEU A 202 1.74 -4.34 11.00
C LEU A 202 2.95 -4.26 10.07
N ASP A 203 3.66 -5.37 9.97
CA ASP A 203 4.81 -5.54 9.12
C ASP A 203 4.80 -6.91 8.46
N ASP A 204 4.76 -6.91 7.14
CA ASP A 204 4.89 -8.11 6.29
C ASP A 204 6.13 -7.97 5.40
N MET A 205 6.65 -9.10 4.91
CA MET A 205 7.88 -9.20 4.14
C MET A 205 7.63 -9.92 2.82
N ALA A 206 7.87 -9.22 1.73
CA ALA A 206 7.80 -9.77 0.39
C ALA A 206 8.73 -10.99 0.21
N HIS A 207 8.21 -12.01 -0.45
CA HIS A 207 8.92 -13.21 -0.85
C HIS A 207 8.38 -13.75 -2.18
N VAL A 208 8.77 -14.96 -2.58
CA VAL A 208 8.47 -15.51 -3.94
C VAL A 208 6.97 -15.62 -4.26
N PHE A 209 6.10 -15.66 -3.25
CA PHE A 209 4.64 -15.82 -3.41
C PHE A 209 3.85 -14.66 -2.83
N ASP A 210 4.54 -13.63 -2.35
CA ASP A 210 3.95 -12.47 -1.70
C ASP A 210 4.77 -11.23 -2.08
N HIS A 211 4.16 -10.28 -2.74
CA HIS A 211 4.85 -9.05 -3.11
C HIS A 211 4.91 -8.02 -1.98
N GLY A 212 4.34 -8.28 -0.80
CA GLY A 212 4.30 -7.34 0.32
C GLY A 212 3.55 -6.08 -0.06
N SER A 213 2.23 -6.20 -0.25
CA SER A 213 1.34 -5.09 -0.61
C SER A 213 0.34 -4.83 0.52
N GLY A 214 0.71 -3.95 1.45
CA GLY A 214 -0.15 -3.61 2.59
C GLY A 214 -1.46 -2.92 2.19
N GLU A 215 -1.53 -2.35 0.99
CA GLU A 215 -2.77 -1.85 0.38
C GLU A 215 -3.86 -2.94 0.28
N GLU A 216 -3.51 -4.23 0.29
CA GLU A 216 -4.48 -5.33 0.31
C GLU A 216 -5.41 -5.30 1.53
N LEU A 217 -4.97 -4.69 2.63
CA LEU A 217 -5.76 -4.56 3.84
C LEU A 217 -6.76 -3.41 3.77
N GLN A 218 -6.74 -2.60 2.71
CA GLN A 218 -7.58 -1.42 2.52
C GLN A 218 -8.81 -1.72 1.66
N ASP A 219 -9.89 -0.98 1.93
CA ASP A 219 -11.13 -1.03 1.17
C ASP A 219 -11.41 0.33 0.54
N HIS A 220 -11.20 0.42 -0.77
CA HIS A 220 -11.36 1.63 -1.57
C HIS A 220 -12.82 2.01 -1.90
N GLU A 221 -13.77 1.21 -1.42
CA GLU A 221 -15.20 1.50 -1.40
C GLU A 221 -15.72 1.80 0.02
N CYS A 222 -14.89 1.54 1.04
CA CYS A 222 -15.14 1.81 2.46
C CYS A 222 -16.42 1.16 3.01
N HIS A 223 -16.55 -0.15 2.84
CA HIS A 223 -17.56 -0.96 3.48
C HIS A 223 -17.19 -1.26 4.94
N LEU A 224 -17.54 -0.32 5.82
CA LEU A 224 -17.21 -0.39 7.25
C LEU A 224 -17.71 -1.67 7.95
N ASP A 225 -18.78 -2.29 7.44
CA ASP A 225 -19.50 -3.35 8.13
C ASP A 225 -19.84 -4.61 7.33
N ASP A 226 -19.33 -4.76 6.09
CA ASP A 226 -19.78 -5.81 5.17
C ASP A 226 -19.64 -7.24 5.76
N PRO A 227 -20.76 -7.93 6.06
CA PRO A 227 -20.76 -9.31 6.55
C PRO A 227 -20.24 -10.33 5.53
N HIS A 228 -20.32 -10.04 4.22
CA HIS A 228 -19.87 -10.94 3.16
C HIS A 228 -18.34 -11.08 3.14
N HIS A 229 -17.62 -10.02 3.49
CA HIS A 229 -16.16 -10.07 3.65
C HIS A 229 -15.71 -10.60 5.02
N LYS A 230 -16.60 -10.59 6.04
CA LYS A 230 -16.36 -11.26 7.33
C LYS A 230 -16.42 -12.80 7.22
N THR A 231 -16.98 -13.34 6.14
CA THR A 231 -17.28 -14.79 5.96
C THR A 231 -16.44 -15.51 4.89
N MET A 232 -15.47 -14.84 4.26
CA MET A 232 -14.47 -15.51 3.39
C MET A 232 -13.57 -16.51 4.16
N ILE A 233 -13.71 -16.58 5.48
CA ILE A 233 -13.35 -17.74 6.29
C ILE A 233 -14.63 -18.55 6.49
N MET A 234 -14.83 -19.62 5.71
CA MET A 234 -15.42 -20.91 6.15
C MET A 234 -15.79 -21.83 4.98
N ASP A 235 -15.96 -21.35 3.74
CA ASP A 235 -16.31 -22.21 2.60
C ASP A 235 -15.35 -22.03 1.42
N GLY A 236 -14.28 -22.82 1.40
CA GLY A 236 -13.59 -23.19 0.17
C GLY A 236 -12.48 -22.24 -0.29
N MET A 237 -11.27 -22.80 -0.40
CA MET A 237 -10.23 -22.27 -1.29
C MET A 237 -10.81 -22.08 -2.70
N ASP A 238 -10.96 -20.83 -3.14
CA ASP A 238 -10.85 -20.50 -4.55
C ASP A 238 -9.57 -19.67 -4.74
N MET A 239 -8.58 -20.31 -5.34
CA MET A 239 -7.37 -19.66 -5.83
C MET A 239 -7.73 -19.01 -7.16
N GLY A 240 -8.29 -17.80 -7.13
CA GLY A 240 -8.73 -17.17 -8.37
C GLY A 240 -9.17 -15.72 -8.21
N GLU A 241 -8.39 -14.83 -8.81
CA GLU A 241 -8.73 -13.44 -9.17
C GLU A 241 -8.75 -12.40 -8.03
N HIS A 242 -7.56 -11.84 -7.76
CA HIS A 242 -7.42 -10.47 -7.28
C HIS A 242 -8.15 -9.51 -8.26
N PRO A 243 -9.00 -8.57 -7.79
CA PRO A 243 -9.64 -7.59 -8.66
C PRO A 243 -8.66 -6.56 -9.24
N ASN A 244 -7.44 -6.50 -8.73
CA ASN A 244 -6.37 -5.65 -9.26
C ASN A 244 -5.62 -6.38 -10.37
N GLY A 245 -6.34 -6.65 -11.46
CA GLY A 245 -5.73 -6.99 -12.73
C GLY A 245 -4.85 -5.84 -13.23
N MET A 246 -3.56 -5.91 -12.95
CA MET A 246 -2.53 -5.23 -13.74
C MET A 246 -1.32 -6.16 -13.90
N MET A 247 -1.26 -6.77 -15.09
CA MET A 247 -0.01 -7.15 -15.76
C MET A 247 0.82 -5.90 -16.07
#